data_AF-A0A2S2NG49-F1
#
_entry.id   AF-A0A2S2NG49-F1
#
_cell.length_a   1.000
_cell.length_b   1.000
_cell.length_c   1.000
_cell.angle_alpha   90.00
_cell.angle_beta   90.00
_cell.angle_gamma   90.00
#
_symmetry.space_group_name_H-M   'P 1'
#
loop_
_entity.id
_entity.type
_entity.pdbx_description
1 polymer ?
#
loop_
_entity_poly.entity_id
_entity_poly.type
_entity_poly.pdbx_seq_one_letter_code
_entity_poly.pdbx_strand_id
1 'polypeptide(L)'
;MEIKHKNPALLLEWYKVSVCLTNLEDRPVSDVCLNLSLNRNNNEKVEHSTEVCEDPDKNLLSLPVDFKLNSMLVGDQKTQSFYVRFSSLDTRYFQLMISYSIEDNNRTKIACVKDVEIIIDVNIVFDISVTYMSSKFEPVSKVYVGEPLIVMPSIKCLSPWPILIENTSFQLAKHVNISAGGYQSVLNGVLLESDECASEVICVTPSEFSENILGCFTINWKRTDVESECKSGYSSIELPKIVVEKSTFLVDMKLPAHGWLHTPMSIVYFLHNNSESLLTLNVSMEANEAFMMAGHKELNVTVLPESTYKLHFNLYPLVVGVSTLPKMHIGCTSEPNDFKHILNDVLVRSLQTQIYIMPKHLPIQTN
;
A
#
# COMPACT_ATOMS: atom_id res chain seq x y z
N MET A 1 23.78 33.03 13.74
CA MET A 1 23.40 31.77 13.07
C MET A 1 22.22 31.20 13.82
N GLU A 2 21.10 31.06 13.12
CA GLU A 2 19.85 30.46 13.58
C GLU A 2 19.53 29.29 12.64
N ILE A 3 19.17 28.12 13.17
CA ILE A 3 18.92 26.92 12.38
C ILE A 3 17.43 26.57 12.51
N LYS A 4 16.74 26.41 11.38
CA LYS A 4 15.30 26.15 11.31
C LYS A 4 15.07 24.80 10.64
N HIS A 5 14.45 23.88 11.36
CA HIS A 5 14.06 22.56 10.91
C HIS A 5 12.96 21.99 11.81
N LYS A 6 12.23 20.95 11.36
CA LYS A 6 11.07 20.37 12.07
C LYS A 6 11.34 18.94 12.53
N ASN A 7 12.09 18.78 13.62
CA ASN A 7 12.48 17.47 14.17
C ASN A 7 11.26 16.76 14.81
N PRO A 8 11.02 15.44 14.60
CA PRO A 8 11.85 14.46 13.89
C PRO A 8 11.74 14.54 12.36
N ALA A 9 12.81 14.12 11.69
CA ALA A 9 12.76 13.72 10.29
C ALA A 9 12.02 12.38 10.14
N LEU A 10 11.52 12.11 8.95
CA LEU A 10 10.82 10.90 8.57
C LEU A 10 11.69 10.09 7.62
N LEU A 11 11.70 8.77 7.80
CA LEU A 11 12.48 7.84 7.01
C LEU A 11 12.17 7.99 5.50
N LEU A 12 13.21 8.09 4.68
CA LEU A 12 13.17 8.27 3.22
C LEU A 12 12.54 9.58 2.72
N GLU A 13 12.32 10.55 3.59
CA GLU A 13 11.90 11.91 3.19
C GLU A 13 13.11 12.77 2.78
N TRP A 14 12.87 13.81 1.98
CA TRP A 14 13.83 14.90 1.81
C TRP A 14 13.62 15.98 2.87
N TYR A 15 14.35 15.86 3.97
CA TYR A 15 14.23 16.71 5.14
C TYR A 15 14.96 18.05 4.95
N LYS A 16 14.22 19.17 4.95
CA LYS A 16 14.76 20.52 4.76
C LYS A 16 15.36 21.07 6.06
N VAL A 17 16.60 21.55 5.98
CA VAL A 17 17.26 22.35 7.02
C VAL A 17 17.61 23.71 6.45
N SER A 18 17.18 24.78 7.12
CA SER A 18 17.47 26.16 6.72
C SER A 18 18.34 26.85 7.77
N VAL A 19 19.51 27.31 7.34
CA VAL A 19 20.47 28.02 8.17
C VAL A 19 20.41 29.50 7.82
N CYS A 20 19.97 30.30 8.78
CA CYS A 20 19.93 31.74 8.69
C CYS A 20 21.16 32.36 9.35
N LEU A 21 21.95 33.06 8.56
CA LEU A 21 23.17 33.74 8.97
C LEU A 21 22.91 35.24 8.98
N THR A 22 23.29 35.89 10.07
CA THR A 22 23.22 37.34 10.22
C THR A 22 24.60 37.82 10.63
N ASN A 23 25.16 38.79 9.92
CA ASN A 23 26.41 39.41 10.32
C ASN A 23 26.13 40.40 11.47
N LEU A 24 26.52 40.01 12.68
CA LEU A 24 26.40 40.83 13.89
C LEU A 24 27.73 41.46 14.32
N GLU A 25 28.79 41.31 13.50
CA GLU A 25 30.06 41.99 13.72
C GLU A 25 29.89 43.50 13.49
N ASP A 26 30.83 44.30 14.00
CA ASP A 26 30.88 45.75 13.77
C ASP A 26 31.41 46.12 12.37
N ARG A 27 31.81 45.13 11.56
CA ARG A 27 32.45 45.28 10.25
C ARG A 27 31.93 44.28 9.21
N PRO A 28 32.09 44.58 7.90
CA PRO A 28 31.84 43.61 6.85
C PRO A 28 32.74 42.38 6.96
N VAL A 29 32.20 41.22 6.62
CA VAL A 29 32.93 39.95 6.62
C VAL A 29 33.13 39.43 5.20
N SER A 30 34.27 38.79 4.94
CA SER A 30 34.60 38.14 3.67
C SER A 30 34.79 36.64 3.84
N ASP A 31 34.83 35.92 2.71
CA ASP A 31 35.18 34.49 2.68
C ASP A 31 34.25 33.63 3.57
N VAL A 32 32.96 34.00 3.64
CA VAL A 32 31.96 33.28 4.43
C VAL A 32 31.70 31.92 3.78
N CYS A 33 31.99 30.86 4.53
CA CYS A 33 31.78 29.48 4.13
C CYS A 33 31.07 28.72 5.24
N LEU A 34 30.01 28.00 4.87
CA LEU A 34 29.27 27.13 5.77
C LEU A 34 29.65 25.67 5.44
N ASN A 35 30.39 25.04 6.34
CA ASN A 35 30.76 23.63 6.23
C ASN A 35 29.74 22.76 6.98
N LEU A 36 29.19 21.77 6.30
CA LEU A 36 28.35 20.73 6.87
C LEU A 36 29.12 19.41 6.88
N SER A 37 29.29 18.83 8.05
CA SER A 37 29.91 17.52 8.23
C SER A 37 29.05 16.63 9.12
N LEU A 38 29.19 15.32 8.97
CA LEU A 38 28.50 14.34 9.80
C LEU A 38 29.49 13.80 10.84
N ASN A 39 29.08 13.81 12.11
CA ASN A 39 29.87 13.26 13.20
C ASN A 39 29.87 11.73 13.12
N ARG A 40 31.02 11.16 12.75
CA ARG A 40 31.20 9.71 12.53
C ARG A 40 31.42 8.91 13.82
N ASN A 41 31.62 9.59 14.96
CA ASN A 41 32.16 8.96 16.17
C ASN A 41 31.27 7.85 16.77
N ASN A 42 29.97 7.82 16.42
CA ASN A 42 29.04 6.86 17.01
C ASN A 42 28.75 5.62 16.13
N ASN A 43 28.82 5.72 14.79
CA ASN A 43 28.53 4.60 13.88
C ASN A 43 28.90 4.93 12.41
N GLU A 44 29.92 4.28 11.84
CA GLU A 44 30.37 4.53 10.46
C GLU A 44 29.30 4.24 9.39
N LYS A 45 28.30 3.40 9.70
CA LYS A 45 27.21 3.04 8.76
C LYS A 45 26.23 4.18 8.47
N VAL A 46 26.27 5.21 9.31
CA VAL A 46 25.36 6.36 9.27
C VAL A 46 25.61 7.20 8.02
N GLU A 47 26.85 7.27 7.53
CA GLU A 47 27.19 8.00 6.30
C GLU A 47 26.59 7.34 5.06
N HIS A 48 26.65 6.00 4.97
CA HIS A 48 26.04 5.26 3.85
C HIS A 48 24.52 5.32 3.81
N SER A 49 23.90 5.75 4.90
CA SER A 49 22.45 5.88 5.05
C SER A 49 21.99 7.34 5.18
N THR A 50 22.84 8.27 4.74
CA THR A 50 22.59 9.71 4.76
C THR A 50 22.96 10.31 3.42
N GLU A 51 22.00 10.93 2.76
CA GLU A 51 22.22 11.64 1.50
C GLU A 51 21.94 13.13 1.68
N VAL A 52 22.72 13.99 1.04
CA VAL A 52 22.58 15.45 1.15
C VAL A 52 22.52 16.08 -0.23
N CYS A 53 21.70 17.11 -0.42
CA CYS A 53 21.68 17.94 -1.62
C CYS A 53 21.26 19.39 -1.31
N GLU A 54 21.57 20.34 -2.19
CA GLU A 54 21.02 21.71 -2.12
C GLU A 54 19.61 21.77 -2.70
N ASP A 55 19.36 20.93 -3.70
CA ASP A 55 18.14 20.88 -4.47
C ASP A 55 17.84 19.39 -4.73
N PRO A 56 16.68 18.88 -4.31
CA PRO A 56 16.33 17.47 -4.47
C PRO A 56 16.31 17.00 -5.93
N ASP A 57 16.18 17.90 -6.91
CA ASP A 57 16.24 17.59 -8.35
C ASP A 57 17.66 17.60 -8.95
N LYS A 58 18.66 18.02 -8.17
CA LYS A 58 20.06 18.11 -8.60
C LYS A 58 20.91 16.98 -8.04
N ASN A 59 22.22 17.11 -8.25
CA ASN A 59 23.21 16.12 -7.84
C ASN A 59 23.31 16.01 -6.31
N LEU A 60 23.56 14.79 -5.85
CA LEU A 60 23.93 14.50 -4.47
C LEU A 60 25.28 15.12 -4.14
N LEU A 61 25.44 15.52 -2.88
CA LEU A 61 26.65 16.10 -2.32
C LEU A 61 27.32 15.08 -1.41
N SER A 62 28.65 14.97 -1.52
CA SER A 62 29.45 14.15 -0.62
C SER A 62 29.81 14.95 0.63
N LEU A 63 29.59 14.38 1.81
CA LEU A 63 30.01 14.99 3.07
C LEU A 63 31.54 14.83 3.27
N PRO A 64 32.22 15.83 3.86
CA PRO A 64 31.71 17.15 4.24
C PRO A 64 31.46 18.07 3.03
N VAL A 65 30.50 18.98 3.15
CA VAL A 65 30.07 19.90 2.09
C VAL A 65 30.34 21.34 2.49
N ASP A 66 30.90 22.13 1.57
CA ASP A 66 31.15 23.57 1.74
C ASP A 66 30.18 24.42 0.91
N PHE A 67 29.33 25.20 1.59
CA PHE A 67 28.46 26.19 0.97
C PHE A 67 29.12 27.57 1.02
N LYS A 68 29.57 28.07 -0.14
CA LYS A 68 30.25 29.36 -0.25
C LYS A 68 29.24 30.50 -0.37
N LEU A 69 29.25 31.41 0.61
CA LEU A 69 28.29 32.50 0.74
C LEU A 69 28.89 33.88 0.43
N ASN A 70 30.18 33.94 0.08
CA ASN A 70 30.94 35.14 -0.28
C ASN A 70 31.06 36.14 0.89
N SER A 71 30.80 37.43 0.66
CA SER A 71 30.89 38.48 1.68
C SER A 71 29.51 38.86 2.25
N MET A 72 29.48 39.43 3.46
CA MET A 72 28.26 39.97 4.08
C MET A 72 28.57 41.33 4.73
N LEU A 73 27.74 42.33 4.46
CA LEU A 73 27.80 43.63 5.15
C LEU A 73 27.29 43.52 6.58
N VAL A 74 27.52 44.54 7.40
CA VAL A 74 27.01 44.59 8.77
C VAL A 74 25.49 44.60 8.75
N GLY A 75 24.87 43.69 9.49
CA GLY A 75 23.42 43.52 9.52
C GLY A 75 22.84 42.71 8.37
N ASP A 76 23.63 42.32 7.36
CA ASP A 76 23.14 41.46 6.27
C ASP A 76 22.68 40.11 6.80
N GLN A 77 21.60 39.61 6.19
CA GLN A 77 21.05 38.29 6.46
C GLN A 77 21.10 37.44 5.20
N LYS A 78 21.64 36.23 5.30
CA LYS A 78 21.66 35.22 4.23
C LYS A 78 21.08 33.91 4.75
N THR A 79 20.26 33.27 3.94
CA THR A 79 19.69 31.95 4.25
C THR A 79 20.25 30.92 3.28
N GLN A 80 20.89 29.89 3.82
CA GLN A 80 21.30 28.70 3.08
C GLN A 80 20.39 27.54 3.48
N SER A 81 19.81 26.84 2.51
CA SER A 81 19.05 25.61 2.79
C SER A 81 19.72 24.41 2.13
N PHE A 82 19.53 23.25 2.73
CA PHE A 82 19.91 21.96 2.17
C PHE A 82 18.89 20.91 2.60
N TYR A 83 18.86 19.80 1.87
CA TYR A 83 17.98 18.68 2.12
C TYR A 83 18.81 17.46 2.49
N VAL A 84 18.29 16.70 3.44
CA VAL A 84 18.91 15.46 3.91
C VAL A 84 17.91 14.33 3.82
N ARG A 85 18.31 13.19 3.28
CA ARG A 85 17.50 11.97 3.25
C ARG A 85 18.15 10.86 4.06
N PHE A 86 17.36 10.21 4.90
CA PHE A 86 17.80 9.15 5.78
C PHE A 86 17.22 7.81 5.35
N SER A 87 18.04 6.77 5.29
CA SER A 87 17.61 5.38 5.01
C SER A 87 17.78 4.44 6.21
N SER A 88 18.12 4.98 7.39
CA SER A 88 18.08 4.28 8.68
C SER A 88 17.44 5.15 9.77
N LEU A 89 17.06 4.52 10.88
CA LEU A 89 16.39 5.19 12.01
C LEU A 89 17.35 5.78 13.05
N ASP A 90 18.67 5.68 12.86
CA ASP A 90 19.61 6.20 13.86
C ASP A 90 19.59 7.73 13.90
N THR A 91 19.65 8.32 15.09
CA THR A 91 19.80 9.77 15.25
C THR A 91 21.11 10.24 14.59
N ARG A 92 21.03 11.34 13.84
CA ARG A 92 22.17 11.95 13.16
C ARG A 92 22.68 13.15 13.93
N TYR A 93 24.00 13.25 14.02
CA TYR A 93 24.70 14.36 14.65
C TYR A 93 25.51 15.06 13.57
N PHE A 94 25.01 16.19 13.07
CA PHE A 94 25.74 17.01 12.10
C PHE A 94 26.53 18.09 12.83
N GLN A 95 27.74 18.34 12.37
CA GLN A 95 28.53 19.49 12.76
C GLN A 95 28.45 20.53 11.65
N LEU A 96 27.89 21.69 12.00
CA LEU A 96 27.77 22.84 11.13
C LEU A 96 28.78 23.90 11.58
N MET A 97 29.81 24.11 10.77
CA MET A 97 30.88 25.07 11.04
C MET A 97 30.77 26.24 10.07
N ILE A 98 30.63 27.46 10.58
CA ILE A 98 30.79 28.67 9.77
C ILE A 98 32.21 29.21 9.93
N SER A 99 32.90 29.43 8.81
CA SER A 99 34.17 30.14 8.76
C SER A 99 34.03 31.43 7.97
N TYR A 100 34.69 32.50 8.42
CA TYR A 100 34.69 33.81 7.76
C TYR A 100 35.95 34.60 8.14
N SER A 101 36.22 35.68 7.40
CA SER A 101 37.36 36.57 7.65
C SER A 101 36.89 38.00 7.93
N ILE A 102 37.49 38.64 8.94
CA ILE A 102 37.30 40.06 9.26
C ILE A 102 38.61 40.79 8.97
N GLU A 103 38.55 41.96 8.32
CA GLU A 103 39.74 42.82 8.14
C GLU A 103 39.87 43.82 9.29
N ASP A 104 41.02 43.80 9.97
CA ASP A 104 41.31 44.76 11.03
C ASP A 104 41.81 46.12 10.48
N ASN A 105 41.85 47.16 11.31
CA ASN A 105 42.32 48.51 10.98
C ASN A 105 43.74 48.52 10.38
N ASN A 106 44.56 47.53 10.74
CA ASN A 106 45.90 47.31 10.20
C ASN A 106 45.92 46.49 8.89
N ARG A 107 44.77 46.33 8.21
CA ARG A 107 44.58 45.49 7.00
C ARG A 107 45.00 44.03 7.18
N THR A 108 44.92 43.53 8.41
CA THR A 108 45.22 42.14 8.73
C THR A 108 43.92 41.34 8.70
N LYS A 109 43.86 40.24 7.94
CA LYS A 109 42.69 39.34 7.93
C LYS A 109 42.73 38.41 9.14
N ILE A 110 41.68 38.44 9.94
CA ILE A 110 41.45 37.55 11.08
C ILE A 110 40.46 36.49 10.65
N ALA A 111 40.84 35.21 10.76
CA ALA A 111 39.93 34.10 10.51
C ALA A 111 39.10 33.80 11.76
N CYS A 112 37.78 33.74 11.59
CA CYS A 112 36.80 33.47 12.62
C CYS A 112 36.07 32.18 12.28
N VAL A 113 35.77 31.39 13.31
CA VAL A 113 35.06 30.11 13.18
C VAL A 113 34.02 30.01 14.29
N LYS A 114 32.85 29.47 13.96
CA LYS A 114 31.82 29.11 14.92
C LYS A 114 31.19 27.79 14.56
N ASP A 115 31.08 26.91 15.54
CA ASP A 115 30.56 25.55 15.36
C ASP A 115 29.23 25.39 16.09
N VAL A 116 28.30 24.68 15.47
CA VAL A 116 27.02 24.30 16.08
C VAL A 116 26.72 22.86 15.69
N GLU A 117 26.27 22.08 16.66
CA GLU A 117 25.79 20.72 16.43
C GLU A 117 24.28 20.74 16.12
N ILE A 118 23.88 19.94 15.13
CA ILE A 118 22.47 19.69 14.79
C ILE A 118 22.19 18.22 15.04
N ILE A 119 21.18 17.95 15.88
CA ILE A 119 20.71 16.61 16.19
C ILE A 119 19.40 16.38 15.44
N ILE A 120 19.33 15.33 14.63
CA ILE A 120 18.14 14.98 13.85
C ILE A 120 17.73 13.55 14.20
N ASP A 121 16.55 13.42 14.79
CA ASP A 121 15.91 12.13 15.05
C ASP A 121 15.15 11.67 13.79
N VAL A 122 15.09 10.36 13.55
CA VAL A 122 14.45 9.79 12.36
C VAL A 122 13.38 8.80 12.77
N ASN A 123 12.13 9.07 12.39
CA ASN A 123 10.98 8.21 12.68
C ASN A 123 10.46 7.53 11.41
N ILE A 124 9.88 6.34 11.57
CA ILE A 124 9.04 5.74 10.51
C ILE A 124 7.73 6.54 10.37
N VAL A 125 7.17 6.54 9.16
CA VAL A 125 5.92 7.26 8.88
C VAL A 125 4.71 6.41 9.16
N PHE A 126 4.77 5.15 8.75
CA PHE A 126 3.65 4.23 8.78
C PHE A 126 4.03 2.91 9.42
N ASP A 127 3.12 2.36 10.22
CA ASP A 127 3.06 0.94 10.52
C ASP A 127 2.08 0.29 9.52
N ILE A 128 2.57 -0.67 8.74
CA ILE A 128 1.82 -1.28 7.64
C ILE A 128 1.65 -2.76 7.94
N SER A 129 0.39 -3.18 8.04
CA SER A 129 0.00 -4.59 8.12
C SER A 129 -0.78 -4.97 6.87
N VAL A 130 -0.65 -6.22 6.41
CA VAL A 130 -1.35 -6.68 5.21
C VAL A 130 -2.14 -7.94 5.57
N THR A 131 -3.42 -7.93 5.24
CA THR A 131 -4.29 -9.10 5.37
C THR A 131 -4.71 -9.59 4.00
N TYR A 132 -4.63 -10.90 3.81
CA TYR A 132 -5.16 -11.58 2.63
C TYR A 132 -6.56 -12.09 2.92
N MET A 133 -7.50 -11.84 2.02
CA MET A 133 -8.90 -12.23 2.20
C MET A 133 -9.43 -12.99 0.98
N SER A 134 -10.38 -13.89 1.23
CA SER A 134 -11.18 -14.53 0.19
C SER A 134 -12.16 -13.54 -0.45
N SER A 135 -12.83 -13.96 -1.52
CA SER A 135 -13.95 -13.25 -2.15
C SER A 135 -15.13 -12.94 -1.20
N LYS A 136 -15.14 -13.52 0.02
CA LYS A 136 -16.10 -13.25 1.09
C LYS A 136 -15.61 -12.28 2.15
N PHE A 137 -14.43 -11.66 1.96
CA PHE A 137 -13.79 -10.82 2.97
C PHE A 137 -13.43 -11.57 4.27
N GLU A 138 -13.16 -12.87 4.16
CA GLU A 138 -12.67 -13.69 5.28
C GLU A 138 -11.15 -13.86 5.17
N PRO A 139 -10.37 -13.68 6.24
CA PRO A 139 -8.91 -13.84 6.21
C PRO A 139 -8.49 -15.24 5.75
N VAL A 140 -7.49 -15.31 4.87
CA VAL A 140 -6.92 -16.56 4.37
C VAL A 140 -5.40 -16.57 4.50
N SER A 141 -4.83 -17.72 4.85
CA SER A 141 -3.38 -17.95 4.92
C SER A 141 -2.84 -18.79 3.75
N LYS A 142 -3.73 -19.21 2.85
CA LYS A 142 -3.45 -20.08 1.72
C LYS A 142 -4.51 -19.83 0.64
N VAL A 143 -4.12 -19.89 -0.62
CA VAL A 143 -4.99 -19.72 -1.80
C VAL A 143 -4.62 -20.73 -2.88
N TYR A 144 -5.51 -20.98 -3.82
CA TYR A 144 -5.22 -21.84 -4.98
C TYR A 144 -4.90 -21.03 -6.24
N VAL A 145 -4.08 -21.59 -7.13
CA VAL A 145 -3.83 -21.03 -8.47
C VAL A 145 -5.17 -20.82 -9.19
N GLY A 146 -5.42 -19.61 -9.68
CA GLY A 146 -6.66 -19.22 -10.35
C GLY A 146 -7.76 -18.71 -9.40
N GLU A 147 -7.63 -18.88 -8.08
CA GLU A 147 -8.58 -18.34 -7.11
C GLU A 147 -8.34 -16.84 -6.88
N PRO A 148 -9.37 -15.98 -6.96
CA PRO A 148 -9.25 -14.57 -6.62
C PRO A 148 -8.88 -14.35 -5.15
N LEU A 149 -7.99 -13.39 -4.91
CA LEU A 149 -7.48 -13.03 -3.60
C LEU A 149 -7.55 -11.51 -3.42
N ILE A 150 -8.10 -11.08 -2.30
CA ILE A 150 -8.11 -9.67 -1.90
C ILE A 150 -6.88 -9.42 -1.03
N VAL A 151 -6.05 -8.46 -1.43
CA VAL A 151 -4.92 -7.97 -0.63
C VAL A 151 -5.33 -6.63 -0.02
N MET A 152 -5.32 -6.56 1.31
CA MET A 152 -5.76 -5.37 2.05
C MET A 152 -4.66 -4.87 3.00
N PRO A 153 -3.81 -3.93 2.55
CA PRO A 153 -2.90 -3.21 3.42
C PRO A 153 -3.68 -2.26 4.34
N SER A 154 -3.45 -2.37 5.64
CA SER A 154 -3.87 -1.42 6.67
C SER A 154 -2.67 -0.61 7.12
N ILE A 155 -2.80 0.71 7.01
CA ILE A 155 -1.76 1.70 7.26
C ILE A 155 -2.15 2.46 8.52
N LYS A 156 -1.28 2.49 9.51
CA LYS A 156 -1.40 3.36 10.69
C LYS A 156 -0.36 4.47 10.61
N CYS A 157 -0.79 5.73 10.69
CA CYS A 157 0.12 6.87 10.71
C CYS A 157 0.81 6.98 12.07
N LEU A 158 2.14 6.87 12.07
CA LEU A 158 3.00 7.04 13.25
C LEU A 158 3.76 8.38 13.22
N SER A 159 3.62 9.14 12.13
CA SER A 159 4.21 10.46 12.02
C SER A 159 3.60 11.40 13.07
N PRO A 160 4.41 12.26 13.73
CA PRO A 160 3.88 13.35 14.55
C PRO A 160 3.36 14.53 13.70
N TRP A 161 3.62 14.51 12.39
CA TRP A 161 3.19 15.52 11.42
C TRP A 161 2.04 14.97 10.56
N PRO A 162 1.08 15.81 10.15
CA PRO A 162 0.04 15.39 9.22
C PRO A 162 0.63 15.02 7.85
N ILE A 163 0.23 13.87 7.32
CA ILE A 163 0.78 13.30 6.09
C ILE A 163 -0.29 13.24 5.01
N LEU A 164 -0.03 13.89 3.87
CA LEU A 164 -0.83 13.72 2.67
C LEU A 164 -0.32 12.51 1.87
N ILE A 165 -1.17 11.53 1.66
CA ILE A 165 -0.92 10.43 0.73
C ILE A 165 -1.16 10.94 -0.69
N GLU A 166 -0.14 10.92 -1.53
CA GLU A 166 -0.25 11.36 -2.92
C GLU A 166 -0.73 10.23 -3.83
N ASN A 167 -0.24 9.02 -3.59
CA ASN A 167 -0.74 7.81 -4.22
C ASN A 167 -0.16 6.58 -3.53
N THR A 168 -0.78 5.45 -3.82
CA THR A 168 -0.30 4.12 -3.44
C THR A 168 -0.16 3.27 -4.71
N SER A 169 0.76 2.31 -4.69
CA SER A 169 1.00 1.41 -5.83
C SER A 169 1.38 0.00 -5.37
N PHE A 170 1.03 -0.98 -6.21
CA PHE A 170 1.41 -2.37 -6.04
C PHE A 170 2.38 -2.78 -7.16
N GLN A 171 3.55 -3.29 -6.78
CA GLN A 171 4.52 -3.90 -7.68
C GLN A 171 4.40 -5.42 -7.54
N LEU A 172 3.52 -6.03 -8.31
CA LEU A 172 3.19 -7.45 -8.22
C LEU A 172 4.20 -8.32 -8.99
N ALA A 173 4.38 -9.55 -8.52
CA ALA A 173 5.18 -10.56 -9.20
C ALA A 173 4.53 -10.96 -10.54
N LYS A 174 5.35 -11.43 -11.50
CA LYS A 174 4.88 -11.79 -12.87
C LYS A 174 3.78 -12.86 -12.90
N HIS A 175 3.72 -13.71 -11.88
CA HIS A 175 2.74 -14.79 -11.76
C HIS A 175 1.46 -14.36 -11.01
N VAL A 176 1.24 -13.05 -10.84
CA VAL A 176 0.08 -12.49 -10.15
C VAL A 176 -0.61 -11.52 -11.09
N ASN A 177 -1.84 -11.84 -11.49
CA ASN A 177 -2.64 -10.99 -12.36
C ASN A 177 -3.58 -10.10 -11.54
N ILE A 178 -3.78 -8.86 -11.98
CA ILE A 178 -4.78 -7.97 -11.39
C ILE A 178 -6.15 -8.35 -11.94
N SER A 179 -7.16 -8.45 -11.09
CA SER A 179 -8.52 -8.78 -11.51
C SER A 179 -9.14 -7.69 -12.40
N ALA A 180 -10.23 -8.05 -13.09
CA ALA A 180 -10.94 -7.12 -13.97
C ALA A 180 -11.40 -5.87 -13.20
N GLY A 181 -11.05 -4.69 -13.72
CA GLY A 181 -11.25 -3.40 -13.06
C GLY A 181 -9.95 -2.65 -12.75
N GLY A 182 -8.82 -3.36 -12.73
CA GLY A 182 -7.51 -2.76 -12.47
C GLY A 182 -7.34 -2.32 -11.02
N TYR A 183 -6.35 -1.47 -10.79
CA TYR A 183 -6.08 -0.91 -9.48
C TYR A 183 -6.11 0.61 -9.55
N GLN A 184 -6.78 1.22 -8.57
CA GLN A 184 -6.76 2.66 -8.34
C GLN A 184 -6.65 2.90 -6.84
N SER A 185 -5.69 3.73 -6.46
CA SER A 185 -5.48 4.15 -5.06
C SER A 185 -6.74 4.85 -4.53
N VAL A 186 -7.38 4.26 -3.52
CA VAL A 186 -8.48 4.92 -2.79
C VAL A 186 -7.96 5.96 -1.79
N LEU A 187 -6.67 5.86 -1.44
CA LEU A 187 -6.00 6.76 -0.50
C LEU A 187 -5.38 8.00 -1.16
N ASN A 188 -5.51 8.15 -2.47
CA ASN A 188 -5.02 9.33 -3.18
C ASN A 188 -5.68 10.62 -2.65
N GLY A 189 -4.85 11.53 -2.14
CA GLY A 189 -5.29 12.81 -1.58
C GLY A 189 -5.82 12.72 -0.15
N VAL A 190 -5.69 11.56 0.51
CA VAL A 190 -6.09 11.39 1.91
C VAL A 190 -5.03 11.99 2.82
N LEU A 191 -5.48 12.83 3.76
CA LEU A 191 -4.68 13.36 4.85
C LEU A 191 -4.81 12.43 6.06
N LEU A 192 -3.69 12.01 6.63
CA LEU A 192 -3.64 11.23 7.87
C LEU A 192 -2.93 12.01 8.96
N GLU A 193 -3.62 12.18 10.08
CA GLU A 193 -3.06 12.66 11.34
C GLU A 193 -2.41 11.53 12.12
N SER A 194 -1.70 11.87 13.20
CA SER A 194 -1.07 10.89 14.08
C SER A 194 -2.11 9.91 14.64
N ASP A 195 -1.76 8.62 14.66
CA ASP A 195 -2.61 7.49 15.07
C ASP A 195 -3.84 7.19 14.19
N GLU A 196 -4.08 7.95 13.12
CA GLU A 196 -5.15 7.60 12.17
C GLU A 196 -4.79 6.38 11.33
N CYS A 197 -5.83 5.62 10.95
CA CYS A 197 -5.70 4.41 10.17
C CYS A 197 -6.44 4.55 8.84
N ALA A 198 -5.84 4.00 7.79
CA ALA A 198 -6.42 3.89 6.47
C ALA A 198 -6.18 2.49 5.89
N SER A 199 -6.97 2.09 4.91
CA SER A 199 -6.77 0.81 4.23
C SER A 199 -6.89 0.96 2.73
N GLU A 200 -6.03 0.23 2.02
CA GLU A 200 -6.05 0.09 0.58
C GLU A 200 -6.55 -1.31 0.23
N VAL A 201 -7.02 -1.51 -1.00
CA VAL A 201 -7.50 -2.82 -1.45
C VAL A 201 -7.17 -3.06 -2.91
N ILE A 202 -6.71 -4.27 -3.21
CA ILE A 202 -6.53 -4.76 -4.58
C ILE A 202 -6.99 -6.21 -4.68
N CYS A 203 -7.67 -6.54 -5.78
CA CYS A 203 -8.05 -7.93 -6.08
C CYS A 203 -7.07 -8.49 -7.12
N VAL A 204 -6.45 -9.62 -6.80
CA VAL A 204 -5.44 -10.28 -7.61
C VAL A 204 -5.76 -11.77 -7.78
N THR A 205 -5.15 -12.40 -8.77
CA THR A 205 -5.31 -13.82 -9.04
C THR A 205 -3.95 -14.43 -9.36
N PRO A 206 -3.40 -15.28 -8.49
CA PRO A 206 -2.16 -16.02 -8.75
C PRO A 206 -2.35 -16.98 -9.94
N SER A 207 -1.40 -16.99 -10.88
CA SER A 207 -1.44 -17.86 -12.07
C SER A 207 -0.53 -19.08 -11.97
N GLU A 208 0.35 -19.15 -10.98
CA GLU A 208 1.30 -20.24 -10.80
C GLU A 208 1.46 -20.60 -9.32
N PHE A 209 1.89 -21.83 -9.06
CA PHE A 209 2.28 -22.28 -7.73
C PHE A 209 3.48 -21.47 -7.24
N SER A 210 3.38 -20.91 -6.04
CA SER A 210 4.50 -20.21 -5.40
C SER A 210 4.35 -20.16 -3.88
N GLU A 211 5.49 -20.17 -3.19
CA GLU A 211 5.59 -19.86 -1.75
C GLU A 211 6.30 -18.51 -1.53
N ASN A 212 6.38 -17.72 -2.60
CA ASN A 212 7.13 -16.47 -2.64
C ASN A 212 6.24 -15.28 -2.31
N ILE A 213 6.88 -14.13 -2.14
CA ILE A 213 6.22 -12.84 -1.98
C ILE A 213 5.42 -12.51 -3.26
N LEU A 214 4.18 -12.07 -3.10
CA LEU A 214 3.31 -11.71 -4.22
C LEU A 214 3.68 -10.36 -4.86
N GLY A 215 4.45 -9.52 -4.17
CA GLY A 215 4.86 -8.21 -4.64
C GLY A 215 5.23 -7.26 -3.50
N CYS A 216 5.29 -5.97 -3.81
CA CYS A 216 5.51 -4.91 -2.84
C CYS A 216 4.37 -3.89 -2.87
N PHE A 217 4.05 -3.32 -1.71
CA PHE A 217 3.13 -2.19 -1.56
C PHE A 217 3.91 -0.93 -1.24
N THR A 218 3.68 0.15 -1.98
CA THR A 218 4.39 1.42 -1.83
C THR A 218 3.42 2.58 -1.69
N ILE A 219 3.69 3.45 -0.71
CA ILE A 219 2.94 4.68 -0.42
C ILE A 219 3.86 5.85 -0.73
N ASN A 220 3.45 6.75 -1.61
CA ASN A 220 4.10 8.04 -1.83
C ASN A 220 3.36 9.11 -1.04
N TRP A 221 4.10 9.92 -0.31
CA TRP A 221 3.53 10.81 0.68
C TRP A 221 4.36 12.08 0.86
N LYS A 222 3.74 13.11 1.42
CA LYS A 222 4.42 14.34 1.83
C LYS A 222 3.82 14.90 3.11
N ARG A 223 4.60 15.67 3.84
CA ARG A 223 4.06 16.48 4.94
C ARG A 223 3.22 17.62 4.38
N THR A 224 2.14 17.98 5.07
CA THR A 224 1.29 19.13 4.68
C THR A 224 1.86 20.48 5.07
N ASP A 225 2.74 20.49 6.05
CA ASP A 225 3.29 21.69 6.67
C ASP A 225 4.61 22.16 6.02
N VAL A 226 4.94 21.57 4.87
CA VAL A 226 6.13 21.86 4.08
C VAL A 226 5.71 22.53 2.77
N GLU A 227 6.53 23.48 2.32
CA GLU A 227 6.31 24.20 1.06
C GLU A 227 6.10 23.23 -0.11
N SER A 228 5.23 23.62 -1.06
CA SER A 228 4.77 22.81 -2.18
C SER A 228 5.89 22.23 -3.08
N GLU A 229 7.12 22.74 -2.96
CA GLU A 229 8.30 22.36 -3.73
C GLU A 229 9.08 21.18 -3.12
N CYS A 230 8.72 20.70 -1.91
CA CYS A 230 9.39 19.54 -1.34
C CYS A 230 9.02 18.24 -2.06
N LYS A 231 10.04 17.42 -2.34
CA LYS A 231 9.85 16.09 -2.90
C LYS A 231 9.17 15.14 -1.92
N SER A 232 8.33 14.29 -2.48
CA SER A 232 7.61 13.25 -1.77
C SER A 232 8.58 12.20 -1.22
N GLY A 233 8.34 11.81 0.03
CA GLY A 233 8.90 10.60 0.60
C GLY A 233 8.13 9.38 0.11
N TYR A 234 8.67 8.20 0.40
CA TYR A 234 7.95 6.95 0.15
C TYR A 234 8.17 5.96 1.29
N SER A 235 7.19 5.08 1.48
CA SER A 235 7.29 3.93 2.37
C SER A 235 6.89 2.68 1.59
N SER A 236 7.71 1.63 1.68
CA SER A 236 7.51 0.41 0.90
C SER A 236 7.66 -0.81 1.80
N ILE A 237 6.80 -1.81 1.59
CA ILE A 237 6.85 -3.08 2.29
C ILE A 237 6.66 -4.23 1.31
N GLU A 238 7.41 -5.31 1.52
CA GLU A 238 7.16 -6.58 0.84
C GLU A 238 5.86 -7.18 1.36
N LEU A 239 4.97 -7.59 0.45
CA LEU A 239 3.74 -8.26 0.83
C LEU A 239 4.08 -9.57 1.58
N PRO A 240 3.41 -9.89 2.70
CA PRO A 240 3.70 -11.10 3.46
C PRO A 240 3.59 -12.35 2.58
N LYS A 241 4.39 -13.38 2.85
CA LYS A 241 4.28 -14.64 2.10
C LYS A 241 2.92 -15.29 2.34
N ILE A 242 2.32 -15.82 1.28
CA ILE A 242 1.11 -16.65 1.32
C ILE A 242 1.37 -17.91 0.50
N VAL A 243 0.83 -19.04 0.95
CA VAL A 243 0.98 -20.31 0.25
C VAL A 243 0.01 -20.34 -0.93
N VAL A 244 0.52 -20.44 -2.16
CA VAL A 244 -0.28 -20.62 -3.37
C VAL A 244 -0.15 -22.08 -3.84
N GLU A 245 -1.21 -22.86 -3.69
CA GLU A 245 -1.22 -24.27 -4.09
C GLU A 245 -1.86 -24.49 -5.46
N LYS A 246 -1.49 -25.57 -6.14
CA LYS A 246 -2.24 -26.01 -7.32
C LYS A 246 -3.59 -26.58 -6.88
N SER A 247 -4.66 -26.17 -7.53
CA SER A 247 -5.94 -26.86 -7.44
C SER A 247 -6.26 -27.56 -8.75
N THR A 248 -6.71 -28.81 -8.66
CA THR A 248 -7.27 -29.57 -9.78
C THR A 248 -8.71 -29.15 -10.09
N PHE A 249 -9.37 -28.41 -9.19
CA PHE A 249 -10.75 -27.99 -9.34
C PHE A 249 -11.01 -26.61 -8.73
N LEU A 250 -11.68 -25.73 -9.49
CA LEU A 250 -12.17 -24.45 -8.98
C LEU A 250 -13.66 -24.31 -9.26
N VAL A 251 -14.33 -23.51 -8.42
CA VAL A 251 -15.73 -23.16 -8.61
C VAL A 251 -15.93 -21.67 -8.50
N ASP A 252 -16.55 -21.08 -9.52
CA ASP A 252 -16.94 -19.69 -9.53
C ASP A 252 -18.46 -19.54 -9.64
N MET A 253 -18.99 -18.41 -9.19
CA MET A 253 -20.40 -18.11 -9.24
C MET A 253 -20.64 -16.69 -9.74
N LYS A 254 -21.53 -16.57 -10.73
CA LYS A 254 -22.05 -15.29 -11.19
C LYS A 254 -23.47 -15.11 -10.70
N LEU A 255 -23.67 -14.04 -9.94
CA LEU A 255 -24.92 -13.64 -9.32
C LEU A 255 -25.17 -12.15 -9.60
N PRO A 256 -26.44 -11.71 -9.75
CA PRO A 256 -26.78 -10.29 -9.71
C PRO A 256 -26.43 -9.67 -8.34
N ALA A 257 -26.12 -8.37 -8.32
CA ALA A 257 -25.78 -7.66 -7.08
C ALA A 257 -26.91 -7.67 -6.03
N HIS A 258 -28.16 -7.73 -6.48
CA HIS A 258 -29.35 -7.87 -5.66
C HIS A 258 -30.45 -8.56 -6.46
N GLY A 259 -31.41 -9.15 -5.76
CA GLY A 259 -32.64 -9.69 -6.35
C GLY A 259 -33.83 -8.74 -6.13
N TRP A 260 -34.93 -9.02 -6.83
CA TRP A 260 -36.21 -8.33 -6.64
C TRP A 260 -37.28 -9.34 -6.30
N LEU A 261 -38.13 -9.01 -5.33
CA LEU A 261 -39.24 -9.87 -4.91
C LEU A 261 -40.08 -10.28 -6.12
N HIS A 262 -40.39 -11.57 -6.29
CA HIS A 262 -41.22 -12.06 -7.39
C HIS A 262 -40.69 -11.78 -8.80
N THR A 263 -39.39 -11.53 -8.97
CA THR A 263 -38.74 -11.40 -10.29
C THR A 263 -37.70 -12.51 -10.44
N PRO A 264 -37.75 -13.31 -11.52
CA PRO A 264 -36.73 -14.32 -11.78
C PRO A 264 -35.33 -13.71 -11.87
N MET A 265 -34.36 -14.36 -11.26
CA MET A 265 -32.95 -14.00 -11.34
C MET A 265 -32.12 -15.25 -11.69
N SER A 266 -31.11 -15.08 -12.55
CA SER A 266 -30.27 -16.20 -12.99
C SER A 266 -28.98 -16.28 -12.16
N ILE A 267 -28.62 -17.50 -11.80
CA ILE A 267 -27.35 -17.85 -11.17
C ILE A 267 -26.61 -18.77 -12.12
N VAL A 268 -25.32 -18.51 -12.31
CA VAL A 268 -24.44 -19.37 -13.11
C VAL A 268 -23.28 -19.82 -12.25
N TYR A 269 -23.12 -21.13 -12.10
CA TYR A 269 -21.92 -21.73 -11.52
C TYR A 269 -20.99 -22.20 -12.63
N PHE A 270 -19.70 -21.94 -12.47
CA PHE A 270 -18.65 -22.37 -13.37
C PHE A 270 -17.81 -23.41 -12.64
N LEU A 271 -17.85 -24.65 -13.12
CA LEU A 271 -17.07 -25.75 -12.60
C LEU A 271 -15.82 -25.89 -13.46
N HIS A 272 -14.67 -25.51 -12.94
CA HIS A 272 -13.41 -25.52 -13.66
C HIS A 272 -12.65 -26.81 -13.34
N ASN A 273 -12.43 -27.63 -14.35
CA ASN A 273 -11.51 -28.74 -14.26
C ASN A 273 -10.13 -28.27 -14.72
N ASN A 274 -9.22 -28.12 -13.77
CA ASN A 274 -7.83 -27.73 -14.02
C ASN A 274 -6.89 -28.94 -14.00
N SER A 275 -7.43 -30.17 -13.93
CA SER A 275 -6.62 -31.39 -14.06
C SER A 275 -6.50 -31.82 -15.52
N GLU A 276 -5.53 -32.71 -15.74
CA GLU A 276 -5.35 -33.44 -17.00
C GLU A 276 -6.31 -34.63 -17.11
N SER A 277 -7.10 -34.91 -16.07
CA SER A 277 -8.01 -36.04 -15.95
C SER A 277 -9.47 -35.61 -16.14
N LEU A 278 -10.31 -36.55 -16.56
CA LEU A 278 -11.75 -36.33 -16.65
C LEU A 278 -12.36 -36.30 -15.24
N LEU A 279 -13.08 -35.24 -14.87
CA LEU A 279 -13.77 -35.16 -13.58
C LEU A 279 -15.23 -35.55 -13.73
N THR A 280 -15.68 -36.52 -12.92
CA THR A 280 -17.10 -36.87 -12.80
C THR A 280 -17.62 -36.39 -11.45
N LEU A 281 -18.53 -35.43 -11.50
CA LEU A 281 -19.06 -34.71 -10.34
C LEU A 281 -20.55 -35.04 -10.17
N ASN A 282 -20.94 -35.40 -8.95
CA ASN A 282 -22.34 -35.36 -8.54
C ASN A 282 -22.61 -33.98 -7.93
N VAL A 283 -23.47 -33.21 -8.58
CA VAL A 283 -23.88 -31.89 -8.13
C VAL A 283 -25.32 -31.98 -7.66
N SER A 284 -25.60 -31.51 -6.45
CA SER A 284 -26.95 -31.40 -5.93
C SER A 284 -27.18 -30.01 -5.33
N MET A 285 -28.43 -29.56 -5.37
CA MET A 285 -28.84 -28.25 -4.87
C MET A 285 -29.92 -28.40 -3.81
N GLU A 286 -29.69 -27.80 -2.64
CA GLU A 286 -30.66 -27.83 -1.55
C GLU A 286 -31.85 -26.91 -1.83
N ALA A 287 -33.04 -27.38 -1.46
CA ALA A 287 -34.23 -26.53 -1.48
C ALA A 287 -34.12 -25.45 -0.39
N ASN A 288 -34.69 -24.27 -0.66
CA ASN A 288 -34.68 -23.15 0.25
C ASN A 288 -36.06 -22.48 0.23
N GLU A 289 -36.63 -22.15 1.39
CA GLU A 289 -37.97 -21.58 1.49
C GLU A 289 -38.05 -20.13 0.97
N ALA A 290 -36.92 -19.42 0.90
CA ALA A 290 -36.86 -18.05 0.39
C ALA A 290 -36.91 -17.96 -1.14
N PHE A 291 -36.72 -19.08 -1.86
CA PHE A 291 -36.65 -19.10 -3.32
C PHE A 291 -37.39 -20.29 -3.92
N MET A 292 -38.23 -20.06 -4.92
CA MET A 292 -38.54 -21.14 -5.87
C MET A 292 -37.37 -21.26 -6.86
N MET A 293 -36.97 -22.48 -7.17
CA MET A 293 -35.83 -22.73 -8.05
C MET A 293 -36.25 -23.55 -9.27
N ALA A 294 -35.78 -23.13 -10.44
CA ALA A 294 -35.86 -23.88 -11.68
C ALA A 294 -34.44 -24.25 -12.15
N GLY A 295 -34.19 -25.55 -12.30
CA GLY A 295 -32.90 -26.13 -12.67
C GLY A 295 -32.81 -27.61 -12.26
N HIS A 296 -31.65 -28.23 -12.47
CA HIS A 296 -31.43 -29.61 -12.05
C HIS A 296 -31.19 -29.69 -10.54
N LYS A 297 -32.10 -30.33 -9.81
CA LYS A 297 -31.95 -30.54 -8.36
C LYS A 297 -30.77 -31.45 -8.03
N GLU A 298 -30.54 -32.46 -8.86
CA GLU A 298 -29.41 -33.38 -8.79
C GLU A 298 -28.96 -33.69 -10.23
N LEU A 299 -27.65 -33.71 -10.46
CA LEU A 299 -27.07 -33.92 -11.78
C LEU A 299 -25.67 -34.54 -11.65
N ASN A 300 -25.42 -35.58 -12.45
CA ASN A 300 -24.07 -36.08 -12.66
C ASN A 300 -23.48 -35.38 -13.90
N VAL A 301 -22.40 -34.65 -13.69
CA VAL A 301 -21.70 -33.88 -14.73
C VAL A 301 -20.33 -34.47 -14.95
N THR A 302 -19.94 -34.58 -16.21
CA THR A 302 -18.57 -34.90 -16.60
C THR A 302 -17.91 -33.66 -17.16
N VAL A 303 -16.85 -33.18 -16.50
CA VAL A 303 -16.08 -32.00 -16.92
C VAL A 303 -14.78 -32.46 -17.56
N LEU A 304 -14.57 -32.08 -18.83
CA LEU A 304 -13.37 -32.45 -19.59
C LEU A 304 -12.11 -31.83 -18.95
N PRO A 305 -10.92 -32.44 -19.13
CA PRO A 305 -9.66 -31.84 -18.73
C PRO A 305 -9.51 -30.41 -19.24
N GLU A 306 -8.93 -29.54 -18.42
CA GLU A 306 -8.66 -28.12 -18.74
C GLU A 306 -9.88 -27.36 -19.30
N SER A 307 -11.09 -27.71 -18.84
CA SER A 307 -12.34 -27.17 -19.37
C SER A 307 -13.25 -26.64 -18.27
N THR A 308 -14.23 -25.84 -18.67
CA THR A 308 -15.22 -25.26 -17.76
C THR A 308 -16.62 -25.71 -18.13
N TYR A 309 -17.34 -26.27 -17.16
CA TYR A 309 -18.75 -26.61 -17.30
C TYR A 309 -19.64 -25.56 -16.62
N LYS A 310 -20.69 -25.11 -17.30
CA LYS A 310 -21.59 -24.06 -16.79
C LYS A 310 -22.92 -24.66 -16.34
N LEU A 311 -23.28 -24.41 -15.09
CA LEU A 311 -24.58 -24.77 -14.52
C LEU A 311 -25.45 -23.53 -14.36
N HIS A 312 -26.62 -23.54 -15.00
CA HIS A 312 -27.58 -22.45 -14.95
C HIS A 312 -28.75 -22.79 -14.04
N PHE A 313 -29.05 -21.89 -13.11
CA PHE A 313 -30.22 -21.95 -12.24
C PHE A 313 -31.00 -20.64 -12.33
N ASN A 314 -32.33 -20.72 -12.32
CA ASN A 314 -33.18 -19.55 -12.17
C ASN A 314 -33.84 -19.59 -10.80
N LEU A 315 -33.58 -18.58 -9.98
CA LEU A 315 -34.23 -18.39 -8.70
C LEU A 315 -35.36 -17.38 -8.82
N TYR A 316 -36.43 -17.64 -8.09
CA TYR A 316 -37.59 -16.76 -7.96
C TYR A 316 -37.74 -16.39 -6.48
N PRO A 317 -37.34 -15.18 -6.07
CA PRO A 317 -37.35 -14.76 -4.67
C PRO A 317 -38.79 -14.63 -4.14
N LEU A 318 -39.02 -15.21 -2.96
CA LEU A 318 -40.31 -15.22 -2.26
C LEU A 318 -40.36 -14.30 -1.03
N VAL A 319 -39.19 -13.90 -0.51
CA VAL A 319 -39.06 -13.10 0.71
C VAL A 319 -38.17 -11.88 0.44
N VAL A 320 -38.45 -10.76 1.10
CA VAL A 320 -37.64 -9.52 1.03
C VAL A 320 -36.55 -9.50 2.09
N GLY A 321 -35.50 -8.71 1.86
CA GLY A 321 -34.35 -8.56 2.77
C GLY A 321 -33.20 -9.53 2.47
N VAL A 322 -32.28 -9.68 3.43
CA VAL A 322 -31.13 -10.60 3.30
C VAL A 322 -31.63 -12.03 3.33
N SER A 323 -31.47 -12.75 2.22
CA SER A 323 -31.91 -14.13 2.05
C SER A 323 -30.72 -15.04 1.77
N THR A 324 -30.69 -16.20 2.42
CA THR A 324 -29.67 -17.23 2.18
C THR A 324 -29.94 -17.92 0.85
N LEU A 325 -28.92 -18.05 -0.01
CA LEU A 325 -29.02 -18.73 -1.28
C LEU A 325 -29.13 -20.26 -1.11
N PRO A 326 -29.75 -20.99 -2.05
CA PRO A 326 -29.67 -22.45 -2.12
C PRO A 326 -28.22 -22.93 -2.07
N LYS A 327 -27.93 -23.91 -1.21
CA LYS A 327 -26.58 -24.47 -1.06
C LYS A 327 -26.36 -25.53 -2.13
N MET A 328 -25.23 -25.41 -2.83
CA MET A 328 -24.77 -26.41 -3.78
C MET A 328 -23.80 -27.37 -3.09
N HIS A 329 -24.05 -28.66 -3.24
CA HIS A 329 -23.14 -29.72 -2.85
C HIS A 329 -22.51 -30.32 -4.09
N ILE A 330 -21.19 -30.49 -4.05
CA ILE A 330 -20.45 -31.18 -5.10
C ILE A 330 -19.76 -32.37 -4.44
N GLY A 331 -19.96 -33.56 -5.01
CA GLY A 331 -19.16 -34.74 -4.74
C GLY A 331 -18.38 -35.11 -5.99
N CYS A 332 -17.15 -35.62 -5.82
CA CYS A 332 -16.38 -36.18 -6.92
C CYS A 332 -16.38 -37.70 -6.80
N THR A 333 -16.69 -38.39 -7.90
CA THR A 333 -16.70 -39.86 -7.95
C THR A 333 -15.40 -40.45 -8.50
N SER A 334 -14.52 -39.61 -9.09
CA SER A 334 -13.38 -40.06 -9.90
C SER A 334 -11.98 -39.88 -9.29
N GLU A 335 -11.83 -39.30 -8.09
CA GLU A 335 -10.51 -38.92 -7.52
C GLU A 335 -10.36 -39.27 -6.00
N PRO A 336 -9.11 -39.39 -5.48
CA PRO A 336 -8.79 -39.75 -4.08
C PRO A 336 -9.15 -38.67 -3.04
N ASN A 337 -9.04 -39.02 -1.74
CA ASN A 337 -9.51 -38.22 -0.59
C ASN A 337 -9.03 -36.76 -0.53
N ASP A 338 -7.86 -36.42 -1.09
CA ASP A 338 -7.31 -35.05 -1.06
C ASP A 338 -8.16 -34.05 -1.87
N PHE A 339 -8.83 -34.52 -2.93
CA PHE A 339 -9.77 -33.72 -3.72
C PHE A 339 -10.94 -33.20 -2.88
N LYS A 340 -11.40 -33.97 -1.88
CA LYS A 340 -12.53 -33.59 -1.03
C LYS A 340 -12.20 -32.40 -0.13
N HIS A 341 -10.96 -32.31 0.36
CA HIS A 341 -10.54 -31.20 1.19
C HIS A 341 -10.47 -29.90 0.39
N ILE A 342 -9.80 -29.96 -0.78
CA ILE A 342 -9.68 -28.82 -1.70
C ILE A 342 -11.08 -28.36 -2.14
N LEU A 343 -11.96 -29.30 -2.50
CA LEU A 343 -13.33 -29.00 -2.92
C LEU A 343 -14.12 -28.25 -1.84
N ASN A 344 -14.07 -28.72 -0.59
CA ASN A 344 -14.77 -28.07 0.51
C ASN A 344 -14.24 -26.67 0.79
N ASP A 345 -12.91 -26.49 0.81
CA ASP A 345 -12.28 -25.18 1.02
C ASP A 345 -12.71 -24.19 -0.06
N VAL A 346 -12.62 -24.60 -1.32
CA VAL A 346 -12.96 -23.77 -2.49
C VAL A 346 -14.46 -23.45 -2.52
N LEU A 347 -15.34 -24.41 -2.23
CA LEU A 347 -16.79 -24.15 -2.15
C LEU A 347 -17.13 -23.13 -1.05
N VAL A 348 -16.52 -23.27 0.12
CA VAL A 348 -16.76 -22.37 1.25
C VAL A 348 -16.23 -20.97 0.96
N ARG A 349 -15.12 -20.82 0.23
CA ARG A 349 -14.52 -19.51 -0.04
C ARG A 349 -15.10 -18.79 -1.25
N SER A 350 -15.40 -19.50 -2.33
CA SER A 350 -15.75 -18.88 -3.62
C SER A 350 -17.25 -18.59 -3.77
N LEU A 351 -18.13 -19.33 -3.10
CA LEU A 351 -19.58 -19.24 -3.34
C LEU A 351 -20.30 -18.30 -2.37
N GLN A 352 -20.85 -17.20 -2.87
CA GLN A 352 -21.72 -16.32 -2.08
C GLN A 352 -22.91 -17.09 -1.48
N THR A 353 -23.18 -16.86 -0.19
CA THR A 353 -24.23 -17.57 0.56
C THR A 353 -25.47 -16.73 0.80
N GLN A 354 -25.40 -15.41 0.59
CA GLN A 354 -26.47 -14.48 0.87
C GLN A 354 -26.63 -13.50 -0.28
N ILE A 355 -27.87 -13.04 -0.48
CA ILE A 355 -28.21 -11.96 -1.39
C ILE A 355 -29.30 -11.08 -0.77
N TYR A 356 -29.26 -9.78 -1.04
CA TYR A 356 -30.32 -8.88 -0.65
C TYR A 356 -31.45 -8.87 -1.68
N ILE A 357 -32.69 -9.09 -1.24
CA ILE A 357 -33.90 -9.03 -2.07
C ILE A 357 -34.66 -7.73 -1.80
N MET A 358 -34.71 -6.88 -2.83
CA MET A 358 -35.43 -5.62 -2.80
C MET A 358 -36.95 -5.85 -2.91
N PRO A 359 -37.79 -5.05 -2.24
CA PRO A 359 -39.22 -5.04 -2.51
C PRO A 359 -39.48 -4.55 -3.93
N LYS A 360 -40.53 -5.06 -4.58
CA LYS A 360 -41.02 -4.43 -5.81
C LYS A 360 -41.65 -3.09 -5.45
N HIS A 361 -41.12 -2.00 -6.00
CA HIS A 361 -41.86 -0.74 -6.02
C HIS A 361 -43.16 -0.98 -6.81
N LEU A 362 -44.30 -0.94 -6.12
CA LEU A 362 -45.56 -0.67 -6.82
C LEU A 362 -45.45 0.76 -7.35
N PRO A 363 -45.70 1.02 -8.65
CA PRO A 363 -45.89 2.38 -9.10
C PRO A 363 -47.04 2.96 -8.28
N ILE A 364 -46.79 4.10 -7.64
CA ILE A 364 -47.83 4.90 -6.99
C ILE A 364 -48.87 5.17 -8.08
N GLN A 365 -50.03 4.53 -7.97
CA GLN A 365 -51.19 4.93 -8.77
C GLN A 365 -51.53 6.35 -8.32
N THR A 366 -51.10 7.32 -9.12
CA THR A 366 -51.61 8.68 -9.06
C THR A 366 -53.03 8.61 -9.61
N ASN A 367 -54.00 8.54 -8.68
CA ASN A 367 -55.42 8.73 -9.00
C ASN A 367 -55.69 10.19 -9.37
#